data_AF-Q0PQU1-F1
#
_entry.id   AF-Q0PQU1-F1
#
_cell.length_a   1.000
_cell.length_b   1.000
_cell.length_c   1.000
_cell.angle_alpha   90.00
_cell.angle_beta   90.00
_cell.angle_gamma   90.00
#
_symmetry.space_group_name_H-M   'P 1'
#
loop_
_entity.id
_entity.type
_entity.pdbx_description
1 polymer ?
#
loop_
_entity_poly.entity_id
_entity_poly.type
_entity_poly.pdbx_seq_one_letter_code
_entity_poly.pdbx_strand_id
1 'polypeptide(L)'
;VESIGRDLAVSHAQSTQSTRYGVDQTMALDQTNRYSDLSLTEDELIASGDYVLCAYLMKPKSGYGYLEAAAHFAAESSTGTNVEVSTTDDFTKGVDALVYEIDEAKELMKIAYPVDLFDINIIDGRAMLASFLTLTIGNNQGMGDIEYAKMLDFYMPPKYLRLYDGPAVNIQDMWRILGRPIENGGYIAGTIIKPKLGLRPEPFAEAAYQF
;
A
#
# COMPACT_ATOMS: atom_id res chain seq x y z
N VAL A 1 -11.77 -10.85 57.26
CA VAL A 1 -12.42 -10.57 55.96
C VAL A 1 -11.37 -10.83 54.92
N GLU A 2 -11.37 -12.05 54.41
CA GLU A 2 -10.24 -12.73 53.79
C GLU A 2 -10.01 -12.30 52.33
N SER A 3 -8.72 -12.21 51.98
CA SER A 3 -8.20 -12.12 50.63
C SER A 3 -8.15 -13.50 49.98
N ILE A 4 -9.14 -13.86 49.16
CA ILE A 4 -9.09 -15.08 48.32
C ILE A 4 -9.81 -14.81 46.99
N GLY A 5 -9.10 -15.02 45.88
CA GLY A 5 -9.69 -15.52 44.62
C GLY A 5 -10.26 -14.51 43.62
N ARG A 6 -9.41 -13.70 42.97
CA ARG A 6 -9.69 -13.19 41.62
C ARG A 6 -8.66 -13.76 40.64
N ASP A 7 -8.73 -15.06 40.43
CA ASP A 7 -8.08 -15.76 39.33
C ASP A 7 -8.90 -17.01 39.10
N LEU A 8 -9.90 -16.94 38.21
CA LEU A 8 -10.67 -18.06 37.66
C LEU A 8 -11.75 -17.52 36.70
N ALA A 9 -11.33 -16.90 35.58
CA ALA A 9 -12.26 -16.59 34.49
C ALA A 9 -11.60 -16.45 33.09
N VAL A 10 -10.34 -16.90 32.89
CA VAL A 10 -9.67 -16.76 31.57
C VAL A 10 -8.87 -18.02 31.18
N SER A 11 -9.37 -19.23 31.49
CA SER A 11 -8.62 -20.46 31.15
C SER A 11 -9.43 -21.60 30.54
N HIS A 12 -10.69 -21.39 30.13
CA HIS A 12 -11.56 -22.49 29.68
C HIS A 12 -12.16 -22.36 28.28
N ALA A 13 -11.58 -21.54 27.41
CA ALA A 13 -12.02 -21.43 26.01
C ALA A 13 -10.95 -21.77 24.96
N GLN A 14 -9.78 -22.31 25.35
CA GLN A 14 -8.68 -22.57 24.41
C GLN A 14 -8.16 -24.02 24.34
N SER A 15 -8.77 -25.00 25.02
CA SER A 15 -8.18 -26.35 25.15
C SER A 15 -8.98 -27.52 24.55
N THR A 16 -10.04 -27.30 23.78
CA THR A 16 -10.92 -28.41 23.33
C THR A 16 -11.18 -28.53 21.83
N GLN A 17 -10.30 -27.98 20.97
CA GLN A 17 -10.44 -28.16 19.50
C GLN A 17 -9.16 -28.54 18.74
N SER A 18 -8.13 -29.07 19.41
CA SER A 18 -6.84 -29.41 18.76
C SER A 18 -6.58 -30.91 18.52
N THR A 19 -7.61 -31.78 18.51
CA THR A 19 -7.35 -33.24 18.43
C THR A 19 -8.23 -34.06 17.48
N ARG A 20 -8.91 -33.44 16.52
CA ARG A 20 -9.55 -34.19 15.42
C ARG A 20 -9.33 -33.42 14.12
N TYR A 21 -8.80 -34.11 13.11
CA TYR A 21 -8.19 -33.60 11.88
C TYR A 21 -6.73 -33.18 12.06
N GLY A 22 -5.83 -34.15 11.84
CA GLY A 22 -4.45 -33.85 11.47
C GLY A 22 -4.46 -33.24 10.07
N VAL A 23 -4.62 -31.91 10.02
CA VAL A 23 -4.25 -31.11 8.86
C VAL A 23 -2.96 -30.43 9.28
N ASP A 24 -1.90 -30.70 8.52
CA ASP A 24 -0.65 -29.98 8.61
C ASP A 24 -0.95 -28.47 8.50
N GLN A 25 -0.59 -27.68 9.51
CA GLN A 25 -0.82 -26.22 9.51
C GLN A 25 0.17 -25.46 8.59
N THR A 26 0.88 -26.15 7.70
CA THR A 26 1.96 -25.56 6.92
C THR A 26 1.78 -25.78 5.43
N MET A 27 0.99 -24.92 4.79
CA MET A 27 1.21 -24.38 3.44
C MET A 27 -0.05 -23.58 3.05
N ALA A 28 0.12 -22.28 2.75
CA ALA A 28 -0.93 -21.51 2.09
C ALA A 28 -1.25 -22.18 0.74
N LEU A 29 -2.49 -22.01 0.24
CA LEU A 29 -2.86 -22.49 -1.10
C LEU A 29 -1.88 -21.90 -2.13
N ASP A 30 -1.29 -22.75 -2.97
CA ASP A 30 -0.45 -22.27 -4.07
C ASP A 30 -1.33 -21.62 -5.15
N GLN A 31 -1.22 -20.30 -5.27
CA GLN A 31 -1.99 -19.49 -6.22
C GLN A 31 -1.11 -18.92 -7.35
N THR A 32 0.10 -19.47 -7.51
CA THR A 32 1.11 -18.93 -8.42
C THR A 32 0.61 -18.86 -9.86
N ASN A 33 -0.11 -19.88 -10.33
CA ASN A 33 -0.65 -19.94 -11.70
C ASN A 33 -1.72 -18.88 -12.01
N ARG A 34 -2.29 -18.23 -10.98
CA ARG A 34 -3.36 -17.24 -11.14
C ARG A 34 -2.84 -15.81 -10.97
N TYR A 35 -2.04 -15.57 -9.94
CA TYR A 35 -1.59 -14.23 -9.55
C TYR A 35 -0.14 -13.92 -9.97
N SER A 36 0.45 -14.73 -10.86
CA SER A 36 1.72 -14.42 -11.48
C SER A 36 1.72 -14.71 -12.97
N ASP A 37 2.34 -13.81 -13.73
CA ASP A 37 2.66 -13.99 -15.14
C ASP A 37 4.00 -13.31 -15.43
N LEU A 38 5.07 -14.07 -15.28
CA LEU A 38 6.45 -13.60 -15.51
C LEU A 38 6.81 -13.51 -17.01
N SER A 39 5.86 -13.78 -17.91
CA SER A 39 6.05 -13.57 -19.35
C SER A 39 5.73 -12.14 -19.79
N LEU A 40 4.99 -11.39 -18.97
CA LEU A 40 4.70 -9.98 -19.17
C LEU A 40 5.98 -9.15 -19.10
N THR A 41 6.07 -8.12 -19.92
CA THR A 41 7.18 -7.15 -19.85
C THR A 41 6.71 -5.81 -19.29
N GLU A 42 7.57 -5.14 -18.52
CA GLU A 42 7.27 -3.84 -17.91
C GLU A 42 6.93 -2.79 -18.99
N ASP A 43 7.65 -2.79 -20.11
CA ASP A 43 7.42 -1.88 -21.23
C ASP A 43 6.02 -2.05 -21.85
N GLU A 44 5.54 -3.29 -22.01
CA GLU A 44 4.19 -3.57 -22.52
C GLU A 44 3.11 -3.14 -21.52
N LEU A 45 3.33 -3.40 -20.23
CA LEU A 45 2.42 -2.97 -19.17
C LEU A 45 2.32 -1.44 -19.10
N ILE A 46 3.44 -0.73 -19.18
CA ILE A 46 3.47 0.74 -19.25
C ILE A 46 2.79 1.23 -20.53
N ALA A 47 3.08 0.62 -21.68
CA ALA A 47 2.54 1.02 -22.98
C ALA A 47 1.02 0.81 -23.09
N SER A 48 0.46 -0.22 -22.44
CA SER A 48 -1.00 -0.42 -22.38
C SER A 48 -1.69 0.73 -21.65
N GLY A 49 -1.04 1.27 -20.61
CA GLY A 49 -1.62 2.30 -19.75
C GLY A 49 -2.78 1.79 -18.90
N ASP A 50 -2.93 0.47 -18.75
CA ASP A 50 -4.04 -0.17 -18.07
C ASP A 50 -3.74 -0.62 -16.63
N TYR A 51 -2.49 -0.46 -16.20
CA TYR A 51 -2.01 -0.96 -14.92
C TYR A 51 -1.29 0.12 -14.11
N VAL A 52 -1.57 0.15 -12.82
CA VAL A 52 -0.67 0.74 -11.82
C VAL A 52 0.40 -0.30 -11.51
N LEU A 53 1.68 0.08 -11.57
CA LEU A 53 2.77 -0.83 -11.25
C LEU A 53 3.36 -0.46 -9.89
N CYS A 54 3.68 -1.44 -9.06
CA CYS A 54 4.32 -1.21 -7.78
C CYS A 54 5.53 -2.13 -7.62
N ALA A 55 6.64 -1.57 -7.17
CA ALA A 55 7.86 -2.30 -6.84
C ALA A 55 8.02 -2.38 -5.33
N TYR A 56 8.36 -3.56 -4.83
CA TYR A 56 8.47 -3.86 -3.41
C TYR A 56 9.81 -4.52 -3.10
N LEU A 57 10.39 -4.13 -1.96
CA LEU A 57 11.37 -4.96 -1.26
C LEU A 57 10.58 -5.91 -0.36
N MET A 58 10.56 -7.21 -0.68
CA MET A 58 9.76 -8.21 0.01
C MET A 58 10.58 -9.44 0.35
N LYS A 59 10.46 -9.90 1.60
CA LYS A 59 11.06 -11.13 2.08
C LYS A 59 9.98 -12.06 2.67
N PRO A 60 9.82 -13.28 2.15
CA PRO A 60 8.97 -14.29 2.77
C PRO A 60 9.54 -14.73 4.13
N LYS A 61 8.68 -15.23 5.03
CA LYS A 61 9.18 -15.91 6.24
C LYS A 61 9.87 -17.21 5.86
N SER A 62 10.77 -17.67 6.74
CA SER A 62 11.45 -18.95 6.58
C SER A 62 10.45 -20.09 6.35
N GLY A 63 10.66 -20.87 5.28
CA GLY A 63 9.83 -22.02 4.93
C GLY A 63 8.81 -21.77 3.81
N TYR A 64 8.68 -20.54 3.32
CA TYR A 64 7.81 -20.19 2.18
C TYR A 64 8.64 -19.89 0.92
N GLY A 65 8.15 -20.30 -0.26
CA GLY A 65 8.77 -19.98 -1.55
C GLY A 65 8.59 -18.50 -1.92
N TYR A 66 9.56 -17.91 -2.62
CA TYR A 66 9.51 -16.49 -2.98
C TYR A 66 8.34 -16.15 -3.92
N LEU A 67 8.21 -16.90 -5.01
CA LEU A 67 7.14 -16.69 -5.99
C LEU A 67 5.75 -17.02 -5.42
N GLU A 68 5.63 -18.06 -4.59
CA GLU A 68 4.39 -18.43 -3.91
C GLU A 68 3.91 -17.33 -2.97
N ALA A 69 4.82 -16.80 -2.15
CA ALA A 69 4.56 -15.67 -1.25
C ALA A 69 4.20 -14.39 -2.02
N ALA A 70 4.87 -14.12 -3.14
CA ALA A 70 4.57 -12.99 -4.01
C ALA A 70 3.17 -13.11 -4.64
N ALA A 71 2.80 -14.31 -5.12
CA ALA A 71 1.48 -14.56 -5.69
C ALA A 71 0.37 -14.42 -4.63
N HIS A 72 0.60 -14.92 -3.42
CA HIS A 72 -0.31 -14.72 -2.30
C HIS A 72 -0.44 -13.24 -1.91
N PHE A 73 0.66 -12.48 -1.95
CA PHE A 73 0.64 -11.03 -1.72
C PHE A 73 -0.21 -10.31 -2.76
N ALA A 74 -0.07 -10.66 -4.05
CA ALA A 74 -0.90 -10.10 -5.11
C ALA A 74 -2.39 -10.47 -4.96
N ALA A 75 -2.69 -11.70 -4.51
CA ALA A 75 -4.05 -12.14 -4.22
C ALA A 75 -4.72 -11.30 -3.11
N GLU A 76 -4.06 -11.19 -1.94
CA GLU A 76 -4.54 -10.41 -0.79
C GLU A 76 -4.57 -8.89 -1.04
N SER A 77 -3.94 -8.43 -2.12
CA SER A 77 -3.91 -7.03 -2.55
C SER A 77 -4.89 -6.71 -3.69
N SER A 78 -5.71 -7.67 -4.12
CA SER A 78 -6.64 -7.49 -5.25
C SER A 78 -7.97 -8.21 -5.04
N THR A 79 -8.11 -9.43 -5.56
CA THR A 79 -9.38 -10.15 -5.74
C THR A 79 -9.46 -11.45 -4.93
N GLY A 80 -8.35 -11.86 -4.33
CA GLY A 80 -8.18 -13.18 -3.75
C GLY A 80 -8.28 -13.19 -2.23
N THR A 81 -8.17 -14.40 -1.69
CA THR A 81 -7.90 -14.66 -0.28
C THR A 81 -7.11 -15.97 -0.14
N ASN A 82 -6.75 -16.37 1.07
CA ASN A 82 -5.98 -17.58 1.39
C ASN A 82 -6.63 -18.92 0.92
N VAL A 83 -7.87 -18.90 0.42
CA VAL A 83 -8.68 -20.07 0.04
C VAL A 83 -9.45 -19.83 -1.26
N GLU A 84 -9.76 -20.90 -1.99
CA GLU A 84 -10.65 -20.81 -3.16
C GLU A 84 -12.09 -20.49 -2.71
N VAL A 85 -12.70 -19.50 -3.36
CA VAL A 85 -14.07 -19.06 -3.07
C VAL A 85 -14.99 -19.37 -4.26
N SER A 86 -16.15 -19.98 -3.99
CA SER A 86 -17.12 -20.43 -4.99
C SER A 86 -17.76 -19.31 -5.81
N THR A 87 -17.56 -18.05 -5.40
CA THR A 87 -18.07 -16.85 -6.05
C THR A 87 -17.14 -16.28 -7.12
N THR A 88 -15.93 -16.84 -7.30
CA THR A 88 -15.00 -16.37 -8.34
C THR A 88 -15.55 -16.65 -9.73
N ASP A 89 -15.66 -15.62 -10.57
CA ASP A 89 -16.03 -15.73 -11.99
C ASP A 89 -14.90 -15.26 -12.93
N ASP A 90 -15.08 -15.45 -14.24
CA ASP A 90 -14.07 -15.09 -15.23
C ASP A 90 -13.89 -13.55 -15.37
N PHE A 91 -14.89 -12.76 -15.01
CA PHE A 91 -14.76 -11.30 -14.94
C PHE A 91 -13.80 -10.90 -13.80
N THR A 92 -13.96 -11.51 -12.62
CA THR A 92 -13.11 -11.29 -11.45
C THR A 92 -11.64 -11.62 -11.76
N LYS A 93 -11.38 -12.71 -12.49
CA LYS A 93 -10.01 -13.07 -12.91
C LYS A 93 -9.38 -12.04 -13.85
N GLY A 94 -10.20 -11.37 -14.67
CA GLY A 94 -9.74 -10.31 -15.58
C GLY A 94 -9.22 -9.05 -14.88
N VAL A 95 -9.49 -8.91 -13.58
CA VAL A 95 -9.02 -7.79 -12.75
C VAL A 95 -8.06 -8.24 -11.64
N ASP A 96 -7.52 -9.46 -11.70
CA ASP A 96 -6.48 -9.91 -10.76
C ASP A 96 -5.22 -9.02 -10.87
N ALA A 97 -4.59 -8.71 -9.73
CA ALA A 97 -3.25 -8.15 -9.75
C ALA A 97 -2.23 -9.25 -10.04
N LEU A 98 -1.21 -8.96 -10.84
CA LEU A 98 -0.25 -9.96 -11.32
C LEU A 98 1.17 -9.61 -10.90
N VAL A 99 1.87 -10.55 -10.28
CA VAL A 99 3.32 -10.52 -10.16
C VAL A 99 3.91 -10.73 -11.55
N TYR A 100 4.62 -9.73 -12.07
CA TYR A 100 5.22 -9.79 -13.41
C TYR A 100 6.75 -9.85 -13.38
N GLU A 101 7.38 -9.47 -12.26
CA GLU A 101 8.84 -9.53 -12.11
C GLU A 101 9.21 -9.87 -10.66
N ILE A 102 10.17 -10.78 -10.50
CA ILE A 102 10.80 -11.09 -9.22
C ILE A 102 12.33 -11.22 -9.37
N ASP A 103 13.07 -10.80 -8.35
CA ASP A 103 14.50 -11.08 -8.16
C ASP A 103 14.73 -11.42 -6.69
N GLU A 104 14.64 -12.71 -6.36
CA GLU A 104 14.75 -13.23 -5.00
C GLU A 104 16.09 -12.85 -4.34
N ALA A 105 17.18 -12.82 -5.11
CA ALA A 105 18.50 -12.46 -4.58
C ALA A 105 18.57 -10.98 -4.15
N LYS A 106 17.73 -10.13 -4.72
CA LYS A 106 17.58 -8.71 -4.34
C LYS A 106 16.34 -8.44 -3.49
N GLU A 107 15.58 -9.48 -3.15
CA GLU A 107 14.29 -9.36 -2.48
C GLU A 107 13.32 -8.42 -3.23
N LEU A 108 13.41 -8.36 -4.56
CA LEU A 108 12.55 -7.50 -5.39
C LEU A 108 11.33 -8.28 -5.89
N MET A 109 10.17 -7.66 -5.75
CA MET A 109 8.90 -8.10 -6.32
C MET A 109 8.22 -6.91 -7.00
N LYS A 110 7.73 -7.08 -8.23
CA LYS A 110 6.90 -6.09 -8.91
C LYS A 110 5.53 -6.66 -9.28
N ILE A 111 4.50 -5.86 -9.01
CA ILE A 111 3.09 -6.23 -9.21
C ILE A 111 2.42 -5.21 -10.13
N ALA A 112 1.62 -5.70 -11.06
CA ALA A 112 0.74 -4.92 -11.91
C ALA A 112 -0.70 -5.01 -11.40
N TYR A 113 -1.30 -3.87 -11.08
CA TYR A 113 -2.68 -3.74 -10.61
C TYR A 113 -3.54 -3.13 -11.72
N PRO A 114 -4.55 -3.86 -12.24
CA PRO A 114 -5.53 -3.27 -13.16
C PRO A 114 -6.14 -2.01 -12.55
N VAL A 115 -6.21 -0.93 -13.33
CA VAL A 115 -6.75 0.36 -12.82
C VAL A 115 -8.20 0.26 -12.34
N ASP A 116 -8.96 -0.71 -12.85
CA ASP A 116 -10.38 -0.87 -12.58
C ASP A 116 -10.63 -1.41 -11.16
N LEU A 117 -9.57 -1.85 -10.46
CA LEU A 117 -9.63 -2.19 -9.04
C LEU A 117 -9.79 -0.96 -8.14
N PHE A 118 -9.29 0.20 -8.59
CA PHE A 118 -9.22 1.36 -7.72
C PHE A 118 -10.54 2.12 -7.69
N ASP A 119 -10.99 2.44 -6.48
CA ASP A 119 -12.26 3.13 -6.24
C ASP A 119 -12.23 4.57 -6.77
N ILE A 120 -13.38 5.03 -7.25
CA ILE A 120 -13.60 6.36 -7.79
C ILE A 120 -14.76 7.04 -7.07
N ASN A 121 -14.63 8.34 -6.85
CA ASN A 121 -15.67 9.14 -6.23
C ASN A 121 -16.96 9.09 -7.06
N ILE A 122 -18.08 8.81 -6.38
CA ILE A 122 -19.42 8.85 -7.00
C ILE A 122 -19.78 10.27 -7.47
N ILE A 123 -19.31 11.30 -6.76
CA ILE A 123 -19.75 12.70 -6.97
C ILE A 123 -19.09 13.38 -8.17
N ASP A 124 -17.88 12.97 -8.55
CA ASP A 124 -17.08 13.67 -9.57
C ASP A 124 -16.19 12.75 -10.42
N GLY A 125 -16.22 11.43 -10.18
CA GLY A 125 -15.44 10.44 -10.93
C GLY A 125 -13.93 10.53 -10.70
N ARG A 126 -13.47 11.25 -9.67
CA ARG A 126 -12.04 11.39 -9.34
C ARG A 126 -11.51 10.20 -8.56
N ALA A 127 -10.21 9.96 -8.68
CA ALA A 127 -9.53 8.91 -7.93
C ALA A 127 -9.24 9.37 -6.49
N MET A 128 -8.97 8.41 -5.60
CA MET A 128 -8.58 8.66 -4.23
C MET A 128 -7.31 7.90 -3.84
N LEU A 129 -6.42 8.53 -3.09
CA LEU A 129 -5.23 7.85 -2.58
C LEU A 129 -5.58 6.78 -1.54
N ALA A 130 -6.72 6.89 -0.85
CA ALA A 130 -7.15 5.89 0.13
C ALA A 130 -7.28 4.50 -0.49
N SER A 131 -7.94 4.37 -1.65
CA SER A 131 -8.08 3.09 -2.36
C SER A 131 -6.72 2.55 -2.83
N PHE A 132 -5.87 3.42 -3.41
CA PHE A 132 -4.50 3.04 -3.77
C PHE A 132 -3.73 2.45 -2.57
N LEU A 133 -3.77 3.11 -1.41
CA LEU A 133 -3.10 2.64 -0.20
C LEU A 133 -3.71 1.33 0.32
N THR A 134 -5.05 1.22 0.34
CA THR A 134 -5.74 0.02 0.81
C THR A 134 -5.37 -1.22 0.01
N LEU A 135 -5.29 -1.10 -1.32
CA LEU A 135 -4.95 -2.23 -2.18
C LEU A 135 -3.45 -2.52 -2.16
N THR A 136 -2.61 -1.50 -2.36
CA THR A 136 -1.18 -1.71 -2.63
C THR A 136 -0.32 -1.88 -1.38
N ILE A 137 -0.73 -1.32 -0.22
CA ILE A 137 -0.02 -1.42 1.07
C ILE A 137 -1.00 -1.49 2.27
N GLY A 138 -2.11 -2.21 2.11
CA GLY A 138 -3.12 -2.42 3.15
C GLY A 138 -2.94 -3.74 3.90
N ASN A 139 -3.88 -4.67 3.72
CA ASN A 139 -3.89 -5.97 4.42
C ASN A 139 -2.59 -6.77 4.21
N ASN A 140 -1.97 -6.62 3.05
CA ASN A 140 -0.72 -7.28 2.68
C ASN A 140 0.45 -6.98 3.66
N GLN A 141 0.39 -5.88 4.43
CA GLN A 141 1.37 -5.55 5.47
C GLN A 141 1.22 -6.39 6.75
N GLY A 142 0.11 -7.12 6.90
CA GLY A 142 -0.18 -7.98 8.05
C GLY A 142 -0.07 -9.48 7.77
N MET A 143 0.42 -9.87 6.59
CA MET A 143 0.45 -11.27 6.16
C MET A 143 1.34 -12.15 7.05
N GLY A 144 0.84 -13.35 7.36
CA GLY A 144 1.48 -14.28 8.30
C GLY A 144 2.71 -14.99 7.75
N ASP A 145 2.85 -15.04 6.44
CA ASP A 145 3.88 -15.71 5.64
C ASP A 145 4.91 -14.75 5.04
N ILE A 146 4.74 -13.43 5.23
CA ILE A 146 5.67 -12.39 4.82
C ILE A 146 6.43 -11.85 6.05
N GLU A 147 7.76 -11.82 6.00
CA GLU A 147 8.58 -11.26 7.09
C GLU A 147 8.52 -9.73 7.06
N TYR A 148 8.68 -9.16 5.87
CA TYR A 148 8.45 -7.75 5.59
C TYR A 148 8.18 -7.54 4.10
N ALA A 149 7.45 -6.47 3.79
CA ALA A 149 7.30 -5.94 2.44
C ALA A 149 7.20 -4.43 2.49
N LYS A 150 8.03 -3.72 1.72
CA LYS A 150 8.02 -2.26 1.65
C LYS A 150 7.96 -1.82 0.19
N MET A 151 6.95 -1.03 -0.17
CA MET A 151 6.90 -0.39 -1.48
C MET A 151 8.09 0.57 -1.64
N LEU A 152 8.83 0.42 -2.72
CA LEU A 152 9.97 1.24 -3.10
C LEU A 152 9.59 2.31 -4.12
N ASP A 153 8.73 1.95 -5.07
CA ASP A 153 8.31 2.84 -6.16
C ASP A 153 6.95 2.41 -6.72
N PHE A 154 6.29 3.33 -7.43
CA PHE A 154 5.06 3.05 -8.16
C PHE A 154 4.94 3.89 -9.43
N TYR A 155 4.27 3.32 -10.42
CA TYR A 155 3.88 3.97 -11.67
C TYR A 155 2.37 4.08 -11.76
N MET A 156 1.86 5.27 -12.06
CA MET A 156 0.44 5.51 -12.36
C MET A 156 0.29 5.83 -13.86
N PRO A 157 -0.53 5.06 -14.60
CA PRO A 157 -0.70 5.29 -16.02
C PRO A 157 -1.48 6.59 -16.27
N PRO A 158 -1.31 7.26 -17.43
CA PRO A 158 -1.91 8.57 -17.71
C PRO A 158 -3.43 8.62 -17.50
N LYS A 159 -4.15 7.54 -17.80
CA LYS A 159 -5.61 7.48 -17.65
C LYS A 159 -6.05 7.53 -16.17
N TYR A 160 -5.27 6.94 -15.27
CA TYR A 160 -5.55 6.95 -13.84
C TYR A 160 -4.95 8.19 -13.16
N LEU A 161 -3.73 8.58 -13.53
CA LEU A 161 -3.04 9.76 -13.00
C LEU A 161 -3.87 11.04 -13.17
N ARG A 162 -4.54 11.21 -14.30
CA ARG A 162 -5.37 12.40 -14.59
C ARG A 162 -6.65 12.50 -13.75
N LEU A 163 -7.02 11.45 -13.02
CA LEU A 163 -8.19 11.46 -12.14
C LEU A 163 -7.88 12.06 -10.76
N TYR A 164 -6.60 12.26 -10.42
CA TYR A 164 -6.20 12.91 -9.18
C TYR A 164 -6.24 14.44 -9.30
N ASP A 165 -6.46 15.12 -8.18
CA ASP A 165 -6.56 16.58 -8.12
C ASP A 165 -5.28 17.29 -8.57
N GLY A 166 -4.13 16.75 -8.13
CA GLY A 166 -2.84 17.40 -8.29
C GLY A 166 -2.72 18.72 -7.49
N PRO A 167 -1.55 19.38 -7.56
CA PRO A 167 -1.35 20.66 -6.89
C PRO A 167 -2.11 21.80 -7.60
N ALA A 168 -3.05 22.45 -6.91
CA ALA A 168 -3.77 23.62 -7.44
C ALA A 168 -2.93 24.91 -7.45
N VAL A 169 -1.93 24.98 -6.58
CA VAL A 169 -0.96 26.09 -6.45
C VAL A 169 0.43 25.52 -6.26
N ASN A 170 1.45 26.27 -6.63
CA ASN A 170 2.83 25.85 -6.47
C ASN A 170 3.77 27.03 -6.14
N ILE A 171 5.07 26.80 -6.17
CA ILE A 171 6.08 27.81 -5.83
C ILE A 171 6.03 29.06 -6.74
N GLN A 172 5.49 28.94 -7.96
CA GLN A 172 5.36 30.06 -8.89
C GLN A 172 4.41 31.14 -8.36
N ASP A 173 3.38 30.75 -7.60
CA ASP A 173 2.48 31.70 -6.94
C ASP A 173 3.20 32.50 -5.85
N MET A 174 4.08 31.83 -5.09
CA MET A 174 4.92 32.51 -4.10
C MET A 174 5.92 33.46 -4.78
N TRP A 175 6.56 33.04 -5.87
CA TRP A 175 7.46 33.92 -6.63
C TRP A 175 6.75 35.14 -7.20
N ARG A 176 5.51 34.98 -7.70
CA ARG A 176 4.68 36.10 -8.17
C ARG A 176 4.41 37.11 -7.07
N ILE A 177 4.02 36.66 -5.88
CA ILE A 177 3.76 37.54 -4.71
C ILE A 177 5.02 38.31 -4.31
N LEU A 178 6.20 37.66 -4.38
CA LEU A 178 7.49 38.26 -4.04
C LEU A 178 8.07 39.14 -5.16
N GLY A 179 7.35 39.35 -6.27
CA GLY A 179 7.83 40.15 -7.40
C GLY A 179 8.99 39.52 -8.16
N ARG A 180 9.12 38.19 -8.13
CA ARG A 180 10.19 37.43 -8.78
C ARG A 180 9.75 36.80 -10.10
N PRO A 181 10.69 36.38 -10.97
CA PRO A 181 10.35 35.58 -12.15
C PRO A 181 9.56 34.33 -11.77
N ILE A 182 8.50 34.03 -12.52
CA ILE A 182 7.65 32.84 -12.31
C ILE A 182 8.32 31.54 -12.78
N GLU A 183 9.39 31.66 -13.56
CA GLU A 183 10.25 30.55 -13.94
C GLU A 183 11.59 30.73 -13.23
N ASN A 184 12.02 29.71 -12.49
CA ASN A 184 13.29 29.71 -11.76
C ASN A 184 13.46 30.95 -10.85
N GLY A 185 12.40 31.37 -10.13
CA GLY A 185 12.41 32.54 -9.24
C GLY A 185 13.32 32.45 -8.01
N GLY A 186 14.08 31.35 -7.88
CA GLY A 186 15.16 31.18 -6.91
C GLY A 186 14.69 30.88 -5.49
N TYR A 187 15.66 30.93 -4.57
CA TYR A 187 15.51 30.53 -3.17
C TYR A 187 14.58 31.45 -2.36
N ILE A 188 13.63 30.87 -1.62
CA ILE A 188 12.78 31.58 -0.65
C ILE A 188 13.30 31.28 0.75
N ALA A 189 13.76 32.31 1.46
CA ALA A 189 14.19 32.18 2.85
C ALA A 189 12.96 32.02 3.76
N GLY A 190 12.94 30.96 4.57
CA GLY A 190 11.87 30.69 5.54
C GLY A 190 12.41 30.23 6.88
N THR A 191 11.58 30.32 7.92
CA THR A 191 11.87 29.83 9.27
C THR A 191 10.65 29.15 9.90
N ILE A 192 10.85 28.55 11.06
CA ILE A 192 9.80 27.99 11.91
C ILE A 192 9.90 28.69 13.26
N ILE A 193 8.84 29.38 13.68
CA ILE A 193 8.80 30.07 14.99
C ILE A 193 9.03 29.06 16.12
N LYS A 194 9.88 29.44 17.08
CA LYS A 194 10.24 28.64 18.26
C LYS A 194 9.91 29.40 19.55
N PRO A 195 9.56 28.70 20.65
CA PRO A 195 9.38 27.25 20.79
C PRO A 195 8.21 26.69 19.98
N LYS A 196 8.20 25.35 19.76
CA LYS A 196 7.14 24.67 18.98
C LYS A 196 5.73 24.98 19.51
N LEU A 197 5.59 25.09 20.82
CA LEU A 197 4.36 25.49 21.52
C LEU A 197 4.73 26.34 22.74
N GLY A 198 3.82 27.19 23.20
CA GLY A 198 3.94 27.94 24.47
C GLY A 198 4.08 29.46 24.34
N LEU A 199 4.32 30.01 23.14
CA LEU A 199 4.20 31.44 22.92
C LEU A 199 2.73 31.85 22.93
N ARG A 200 2.41 32.87 23.72
CA ARG A 200 1.13 33.58 23.63
C ARG A 200 1.08 34.41 22.33
N PRO A 201 -0.10 34.89 21.88
CA PRO A 201 -0.24 35.57 20.59
C PRO A 201 0.76 36.71 20.36
N GLU A 202 0.98 37.57 21.34
CA GLU A 202 1.87 38.74 21.20
C GLU A 202 3.36 38.34 21.06
N PRO A 203 3.96 37.52 21.95
CA PRO A 203 5.33 37.02 21.73
C PRO A 203 5.53 36.23 20.44
N PHE A 204 4.50 35.53 19.96
CA PHE A 204 4.57 34.82 18.67
C PHE A 204 4.65 35.80 17.50
N ALA A 205 3.82 36.86 17.52
CA ALA A 205 3.83 37.90 16.50
C ALA A 205 5.15 38.68 16.50
N GLU A 206 5.69 39.01 17.67
CA GLU A 206 6.98 39.69 17.78
C GLU A 206 8.11 38.84 17.18
N ALA A 207 8.14 37.53 17.49
CA ALA A 207 9.14 36.63 16.90
C ALA A 207 9.02 36.53 15.37
N ALA A 208 7.80 36.61 14.82
CA ALA A 208 7.58 36.62 13.37
C ALA A 208 8.00 37.94 12.71
N TYR A 209 7.83 39.09 13.40
CA TYR A 209 8.28 40.39 12.90
C TYR A 209 9.80 40.52 12.86
N GLN A 210 10.51 39.89 13.81
CA GLN A 210 11.97 39.94 13.88
C GLN A 210 12.68 39.07 12.83
N PHE A 211 11.97 38.14 12.18
CA PHE A 211 12.50 37.29 11.10
C PHE A 211 12.29 37.94 9.73
#